data_AF-A0A0M1JQZ3-F1
#
_entry.id   AF-A0A0M1JQZ3-F1
#
_cell.length_a   1.000
_cell.length_b   1.000
_cell.length_c   1.000
_cell.angle_alpha   90.00
_cell.angle_beta   90.00
_cell.angle_gamma   90.00
#
_symmetry.space_group_name_H-M   'P 1'
#
loop_
_entity.id
_entity.type
_entity.pdbx_description
1 polymer ?
#
loop_
_entity_poly.entity_id
_entity_poly.type
_entity_poly.pdbx_seq_one_letter_code
_entity_poly.pdbx_strand_id
1 'polypeptide(L)'
;MAAYNKQEAKQEARLAINKWALGFAAVAWIPGSHYVMTGGDVTMVIQVGSIYGVDLDRTSAAAVFATIAAPLIGSKVAHSVLDFVPVVGWGIKSAVAAGVTKLVGEALITYFHDCSTLPA
;
A
#
# COMPACT_ATOMS: atom_id res chain seq x y z
N MET A 1 9.01 14.10 5.70
CA MET A 1 8.75 15.33 6.47
C MET A 1 7.29 15.28 6.84
N ALA A 2 6.94 15.60 8.08
CA ALA A 2 5.54 15.62 8.50
C ALA A 2 4.81 16.79 7.80
N ALA A 3 3.57 16.57 7.39
CA ALA A 3 2.71 17.61 6.85
C ALA A 3 2.28 18.60 7.96
N TYR A 4 1.76 19.76 7.57
CA TYR A 4 1.38 20.81 8.52
C TYR A 4 0.09 20.48 9.29
N ASN A 5 -0.88 19.84 8.63
CA ASN A 5 -2.15 19.43 9.23
C ASN A 5 -2.65 18.09 8.65
N LYS A 6 -3.73 17.55 9.23
CA LYS A 6 -4.29 16.25 8.83
C LYS A 6 -4.85 16.22 7.40
N GLN A 7 -5.34 17.35 6.88
CA GLN A 7 -5.85 17.43 5.51
C GLN A 7 -4.73 17.34 4.48
N GLU A 8 -3.65 18.09 4.69
CA GLU A 8 -2.45 18.04 3.85
C GLU A 8 -1.80 16.67 3.94
N ALA A 9 -1.65 16.11 5.15
CA ALA A 9 -1.11 14.76 5.35
C ALA A 9 -1.87 13.71 4.53
N LYS A 10 -3.21 13.80 4.53
CA LYS A 10 -4.08 12.90 3.75
C LYS A 10 -3.87 13.06 2.25
N GLN A 11 -3.73 14.28 1.76
CA GLN A 11 -3.52 14.53 0.34
C GLN A 11 -2.14 14.03 -0.11
N GLU A 12 -1.09 14.33 0.64
CA GLU A 12 0.27 13.86 0.37
C GLU A 12 0.38 12.33 0.44
N ALA A 13 -0.22 11.72 1.46
CA ALA A 13 -0.26 10.27 1.60
C ALA A 13 -0.96 9.62 0.40
N ARG A 14 -2.10 10.16 -0.06
CA ARG A 14 -2.78 9.67 -1.27
C ARG A 14 -1.93 9.78 -2.52
N LEU A 15 -1.20 10.89 -2.68
CA LEU A 15 -0.28 11.06 -3.80
C LEU A 15 0.87 10.04 -3.74
N ALA A 16 1.44 9.79 -2.57
CA ALA A 16 2.46 8.76 -2.38
C ALA A 16 1.92 7.36 -2.71
N ILE A 17 0.75 6.99 -2.16
CA ILE A 17 0.09 5.70 -2.41
C ILE A 17 -0.23 5.51 -3.90
N ASN A 18 -0.70 6.55 -4.59
CA ASN A 18 -0.94 6.46 -6.04
C ASN A 18 0.35 6.19 -6.83
N LYS A 19 1.47 6.79 -6.43
CA LYS A 19 2.78 6.50 -7.05
C LYS A 19 3.21 5.06 -6.80
N TRP A 20 3.06 4.55 -5.57
CA TRP A 20 3.33 3.15 -5.24
C TRP A 20 2.44 2.18 -6.02
N ALA A 21 1.14 2.47 -6.11
CA ALA A 21 0.19 1.66 -6.86
C ALA A 21 0.55 1.57 -8.34
N LEU A 22 0.99 2.68 -8.95
CA LEU A 22 1.49 2.68 -10.33
C LEU A 22 2.80 1.90 -10.47
N GLY A 23 3.74 2.09 -9.53
CA GLY A 23 5.01 1.36 -9.53
C GLY A 23 4.80 -0.16 -9.43
N PHE A 24 3.94 -0.61 -8.53
CA PHE A 24 3.58 -2.02 -8.39
C PHE A 24 2.84 -2.56 -9.61
N ALA A 25 1.90 -1.81 -10.18
CA ALA A 25 1.24 -2.23 -11.43
C ALA A 25 2.23 -2.42 -12.58
N ALA A 26 3.28 -1.59 -12.66
CA ALA A 26 4.29 -1.68 -13.70
C ALA A 26 5.18 -2.93 -13.60
N VAL A 27 5.33 -3.50 -12.41
CA VAL A 27 6.23 -4.66 -12.16
C VAL A 27 5.49 -5.96 -11.85
N ALA A 28 4.22 -5.92 -11.46
CA ALA A 28 3.45 -7.09 -10.99
C ALA A 28 3.30 -8.24 -12.01
N TRP A 29 3.46 -7.95 -13.30
CA TRP A 29 3.41 -8.95 -14.37
C TRP A 29 4.70 -9.76 -14.50
N ILE A 30 5.82 -9.29 -13.92
CA ILE A 30 7.13 -9.95 -13.97
C ILE A 30 7.14 -11.11 -12.97
N PRO A 31 7.41 -12.35 -13.42
CA PRO A 31 7.59 -13.48 -12.50
C PRO A 31 8.67 -13.18 -11.47
N GLY A 32 8.37 -13.36 -10.18
CA GLY A 32 9.30 -13.09 -9.08
C GLY A 32 9.33 -11.64 -8.57
N SER A 33 8.53 -10.73 -9.14
CA SER A 33 8.43 -9.34 -8.67
C SER A 33 7.89 -9.20 -7.24
N HIS A 34 7.20 -10.22 -6.73
CA HIS A 34 6.61 -10.21 -5.39
C HIS A 34 7.65 -9.97 -4.29
N TYR A 35 8.89 -10.48 -4.43
CA TYR A 35 9.97 -10.21 -3.46
C TYR A 35 10.32 -8.72 -3.38
N VAL A 36 10.33 -8.03 -4.51
CA VAL A 36 10.60 -6.58 -4.58
C VAL A 36 9.41 -5.80 -4.04
N MET A 37 8.19 -6.21 -4.42
CA MET A 37 6.95 -5.57 -3.98
C MET A 37 6.79 -5.66 -2.45
N THR A 38 7.10 -6.80 -1.82
CA THR A 38 7.04 -6.93 -0.35
C THR A 38 7.99 -5.96 0.36
N GLY A 39 9.19 -5.72 -0.18
CA GLY A 39 10.08 -4.68 0.35
C GLY A 39 9.54 -3.26 0.14
N GLY A 40 8.86 -3.05 -0.99
CA GLY A 40 8.16 -1.81 -1.31
C GLY A 40 6.99 -1.52 -0.37
N ASP A 41 6.20 -2.53 -0.01
CA ASP A 41 5.05 -2.41 0.89
C ASP A 41 5.46 -1.82 2.24
N VAL A 42 6.54 -2.35 2.82
CA VAL A 42 7.11 -1.83 4.09
C VAL A 42 7.59 -0.38 3.93
N THR A 43 8.24 -0.07 2.80
CA THR A 43 8.74 1.28 2.53
C THR A 43 7.60 2.28 2.33
N MET A 44 6.50 1.87 1.70
CA MET A 44 5.28 2.65 1.57
C MET A 44 4.68 2.96 2.95
N VAL A 45 4.61 1.98 3.86
CA VAL A 45 4.10 2.18 5.22
C VAL A 45 4.94 3.20 5.98
N ILE A 46 6.27 3.08 5.93
CA ILE A 46 7.18 4.06 6.55
C ILE A 46 6.95 5.45 5.97
N GLN A 47 6.85 5.56 4.65
CA GLN A 47 6.66 6.83 3.98
C GLN A 47 5.34 7.49 4.40
N VAL A 48 4.23 6.73 4.38
CA VAL A 48 2.91 7.25 4.79
C VAL A 48 2.94 7.64 6.27
N GLY A 49 3.50 6.81 7.16
CA GLY A 49 3.66 7.16 8.57
C GLY A 49 4.43 8.46 8.77
N SER A 50 5.54 8.64 8.04
CA SER A 50 6.36 9.85 8.14
C SER A 50 5.64 11.14 7.70
N ILE A 51 4.67 11.05 6.78
CA ILE A 51 3.83 12.18 6.36
C ILE A 51 2.90 12.61 7.50
N TYR A 52 2.42 11.64 8.29
CA TYR A 52 1.59 11.88 9.48
C TYR A 52 2.38 12.21 10.75
N GLY A 53 3.71 12.31 10.65
CA GLY A 53 4.61 12.55 11.78
C GLY A 53 4.84 11.32 12.67
N VAL A 54 4.59 10.11 12.15
CA VAL A 54 4.82 8.85 12.85
C VAL A 54 6.08 8.18 12.29
N ASP A 55 7.15 8.19 13.08
CA ASP A 55 8.38 7.50 12.72
C ASP A 55 8.28 6.00 13.02
N LEU A 56 8.57 5.17 12.01
CA LEU A 56 8.55 3.72 12.08
C LEU A 56 9.86 3.15 11.59
N ASP A 57 10.42 2.21 12.35
CA ASP A 57 11.45 1.31 11.82
C ASP A 57 10.82 0.25 10.89
N ARG A 58 11.65 -0.47 10.13
CA ARG A 58 11.19 -1.48 9.17
C ARG A 58 10.38 -2.60 9.81
N THR A 59 10.72 -3.02 11.03
CA THR A 59 10.02 -4.10 11.74
C THR A 59 8.62 -3.63 12.15
N SER A 60 8.53 -2.45 12.74
CA SER A 60 7.26 -1.83 13.14
C SER A 60 6.37 -1.58 11.92
N ALA A 61 6.93 -1.07 10.82
CA ALA A 61 6.21 -0.87 9.57
C ALA A 61 5.71 -2.19 8.95
N ALA A 62 6.52 -3.26 8.99
CA ALA A 62 6.10 -4.57 8.52
C ALA A 62 4.96 -5.14 9.38
N ALA A 63 4.99 -4.93 10.70
CA ALA A 63 3.93 -5.35 11.59
C ALA A 63 2.62 -4.59 11.31
N VAL A 64 2.67 -3.26 11.15
CA VAL A 64 1.52 -2.42 10.78
C VAL A 64 0.96 -2.85 9.41
N PHE A 65 1.84 -3.11 8.44
CA PHE A 65 1.40 -3.63 7.14
C PHE A 65 0.69 -4.97 7.28
N ALA A 66 1.26 -5.92 8.03
CA ALA A 66 0.68 -7.25 8.20
C ALA A 66 -0.71 -7.20 8.86
N THR A 67 -0.91 -6.34 9.87
CA THR A 67 -2.20 -6.20 10.55
C THR A 67 -3.27 -5.58 9.64
N ILE A 68 -2.88 -4.59 8.81
CA ILE A 68 -3.81 -3.90 7.91
C ILE A 68 -4.08 -4.71 6.64
N ALA A 69 -3.05 -5.34 6.05
CA ALA A 69 -3.15 -6.02 4.77
C ALA A 69 -3.77 -7.43 4.86
N ALA A 70 -3.57 -8.15 5.97
CA ALA A 70 -4.11 -9.50 6.16
C ALA A 70 -5.63 -9.62 5.88
N PRO A 71 -6.53 -8.80 6.46
CA PRO A 71 -7.97 -8.89 6.18
C PRO A 71 -8.30 -8.52 4.72
N LEU A 72 -7.54 -7.60 4.14
CA LEU A 72 -7.78 -7.10 2.78
C LEU A 72 -7.35 -8.08 1.68
N ILE A 73 -6.28 -8.85 1.92
CA ILE A 73 -5.76 -9.85 0.98
C ILE A 73 -6.50 -11.18 1.14
N GLY A 74 -6.83 -11.59 2.37
CA GLY A 74 -7.58 -12.83 2.63
C GLY A 74 -8.92 -12.90 1.87
N SER A 75 -9.55 -11.75 1.64
CA SER A 75 -10.81 -11.62 0.91
C SER A 75 -10.67 -11.83 -0.61
N LYS A 76 -9.49 -11.58 -1.20
CA LYS A 76 -9.27 -11.63 -2.67
C LYS A 76 -8.75 -12.97 -3.19
N VAL A 77 -8.14 -13.79 -2.34
CA VAL A 77 -7.65 -15.12 -2.72
C VAL A 77 -8.80 -16.03 -3.22
N ALA A 78 -10.04 -15.77 -2.78
CA ALA A 78 -11.24 -16.46 -3.28
C ALA A 78 -11.49 -16.31 -4.80
N HIS A 79 -10.84 -15.36 -5.49
CA HIS A 79 -11.01 -15.11 -6.92
C HIS A 79 -9.78 -15.48 -7.78
N SER A 80 -8.78 -16.21 -7.27
CA SER A 80 -7.55 -16.62 -8.01
C SER A 80 -7.77 -17.57 -9.19
N VAL A 81 -9.02 -17.81 -9.61
CA VAL A 81 -9.36 -18.55 -10.85
C VAL A 81 -8.85 -17.84 -12.11
N LEU A 82 -8.45 -16.57 -12.01
CA LEU A 82 -7.92 -15.76 -13.12
C LEU A 82 -6.42 -15.97 -13.40
N ASP A 83 -5.69 -16.75 -12.59
CA ASP A 83 -4.26 -17.01 -12.77
C ASP A 83 -3.94 -17.93 -13.96
N PHE A 84 -4.94 -18.58 -14.57
CA PHE A 84 -4.74 -19.64 -15.57
C PHE A 84 -4.79 -19.19 -17.05
N VAL A 85 -5.07 -17.91 -17.35
CA VAL A 85 -5.16 -17.41 -18.74
C VAL A 85 -4.03 -16.41 -19.04
N PRO A 86 -3.01 -16.77 -19.83
CA PRO A 86 -1.93 -15.86 -20.22
C PRO A 86 -2.46 -14.67 -21.03
N VAL A 87 -1.78 -13.52 -20.96
CA VAL A 87 -2.13 -12.20 -21.55
C VAL A 87 -3.25 -11.46 -20.82
N VAL A 88 -4.46 -12.02 -20.70
CA VAL A 88 -5.56 -11.38 -19.95
C VAL A 88 -5.27 -11.38 -18.45
N GLY A 89 -4.73 -12.48 -17.91
CA GLY A 89 -4.33 -12.58 -16.52
C GLY A 89 -3.22 -11.60 -16.10
N TRP A 90 -2.38 -11.13 -17.03
CA TRP A 90 -1.24 -10.24 -16.68
C TRP A 90 -1.67 -8.77 -16.56
N GLY A 91 -2.52 -8.27 -17.45
CA GLY A 91 -3.13 -6.95 -17.30
C GLY A 91 -4.03 -6.88 -16.05
N ILE A 92 -4.78 -7.96 -15.78
CA ILE A 92 -5.56 -8.10 -14.56
C ILE A 92 -4.66 -8.09 -13.32
N LYS A 93 -3.50 -8.77 -13.33
CA LYS A 93 -2.54 -8.73 -12.20
C LYS A 93 -2.06 -7.32 -11.90
N SER A 94 -1.71 -6.53 -12.91
CA SER A 94 -1.31 -5.13 -12.72
C SER A 94 -2.45 -4.27 -12.15
N ALA A 95 -3.67 -4.43 -12.67
CA ALA A 95 -4.84 -3.72 -12.16
C ALA A 95 -5.21 -4.14 -10.72
N VAL A 96 -5.15 -5.44 -10.42
CA VAL A 96 -5.37 -6.00 -9.09
C VAL A 96 -4.31 -5.50 -8.12
N ALA A 97 -3.02 -5.49 -8.51
CA ALA A 97 -1.94 -4.97 -7.69
C ALA A 97 -2.16 -3.49 -7.35
N ALA A 98 -2.44 -2.64 -8.34
CA ALA A 98 -2.78 -1.23 -8.09
C ALA A 98 -4.00 -1.11 -7.17
N GLY A 99 -5.05 -1.90 -7.39
CA GLY A 99 -6.26 -1.89 -6.58
C GLY A 99 -6.04 -2.33 -5.13
N VAL A 100 -5.24 -3.38 -4.90
CA VAL A 100 -4.84 -3.82 -3.56
C VAL A 100 -4.01 -2.74 -2.88
N THR A 101 -3.03 -2.15 -3.58
CA THR A 101 -2.17 -1.10 -3.03
C THR A 101 -2.97 0.11 -2.59
N LYS A 102 -3.93 0.56 -3.40
CA LYS A 102 -4.82 1.68 -3.04
C LYS A 102 -5.71 1.35 -1.84
N LEU A 103 -6.28 0.15 -1.79
CA LEU A 103 -7.12 -0.30 -0.68
C LEU A 103 -6.33 -0.34 0.64
N VAL A 104 -5.14 -0.93 0.63
CA VAL A 104 -4.23 -0.94 1.79
C VAL A 104 -3.80 0.48 2.15
N GLY A 105 -3.48 1.30 1.15
CA GLY A 105 -3.08 2.69 1.34
C GLY A 105 -4.17 3.55 1.99
N GLU A 106 -5.44 3.41 1.58
CA GLU A 106 -6.54 4.13 2.25
C GLU A 106 -6.73 3.65 3.69
N ALA A 107 -6.55 2.36 3.98
CA ALA A 107 -6.57 1.86 5.36
C ALA A 107 -5.41 2.41 6.21
N LEU A 108 -4.20 2.53 5.63
CA LEU A 108 -3.05 3.16 6.27
C LEU A 108 -3.30 4.64 6.55
N ILE A 109 -3.90 5.37 5.60
CA ILE A 109 -4.31 6.76 5.79
C ILE A 109 -5.23 6.89 7.01
N THR A 110 -6.26 6.04 7.11
CA THR A 110 -7.16 6.07 8.27
C THR A 110 -6.41 5.76 9.56
N TYR A 111 -5.60 4.69 9.58
CA TYR A 111 -4.82 4.30 10.75
C TYR A 111 -3.90 5.43 11.25
N PHE A 112 -3.10 6.02 10.37
CA PHE A 112 -2.16 7.08 10.77
C PHE A 112 -2.85 8.41 11.04
N HIS A 113 -3.97 8.71 10.37
CA HIS A 113 -4.78 9.88 10.68
C HIS A 113 -5.28 9.85 12.14
N ASP A 114 -5.67 8.67 12.63
CA ASP A 114 -6.17 8.49 13.98
C ASP A 114 -5.05 8.51 15.03
N CYS A 115 -3.87 7.98 14.70
CA CYS A 115 -2.70 8.01 15.58
C CYS A 115 -1.93 9.34 15.57
N SER A 116 -2.14 10.19 14.57
CA SER A 116 -1.37 11.43 14.38
C SER A 116 -1.78 12.54 15.35
N THR A 117 -0.77 13.24 15.89
CA THR A 117 -0.91 14.45 16.71
C THR A 117 -0.97 15.74 15.89
N LEU A 118 -1.00 15.65 14.56
CA LEU A 118 -1.12 16.83 13.69
C LEU A 118 -2.44 17.58 13.97
N PRO A 119 -2.44 18.92 13.84
CA PRO A 119 -3.67 19.69 13.95
C PRO A 119 -4.67 19.28 12.85
N ALA A 120 -5.96 19.35 13.19
CA ALA A 120 -7.06 18.95 12.30
C ALA A 120 -7.10 19.75 11.00
#